data_AF-A0AAV9EKT4-F1
#
_entry.id   AF-A0AAV9EKT4-F1
#
_cell.length_a   1.000
_cell.length_b   1.000
_cell.length_c   1.000
_cell.angle_alpha   90.00
_cell.angle_beta   90.00
_cell.angle_gamma   90.00
#
_symmetry.space_group_name_H-M   'P 1'
#
loop_
_entity.id
_entity.type
_entity.pdbx_description
1 polymer ?
#
loop_
_entity_poly.entity_id
_entity_poly.type
_entity_poly.pdbx_seq_one_letter_code
_entity_poly.pdbx_strand_id
1 'polypeptide(L)'
;MGQLFCCLQVGQSSVAIKEDFGKLDEVFEPGCHFLPWIIGKRVVGSLSLRVQQLVVRCETKTKNEIAKAVEEELEKAMSAYGYEIVQTLIVDIEPDEQRVATNEKAEAEKIIQIKKAEGEAESKYLSGLGIACQRQAIVDGLRDSVLGFAENVPGTTANDIIDMSASSQGCIVPGGHQMTQQLVLLARHHQRPSNPFLRMLSGEGVLGSD
;
A
#
# COMPACT_ATOMS: atom_id res chain seq x y z
N MET A 1 62.90 13.71 32.34
CA MET A 1 63.41 12.46 32.93
C MET A 1 62.86 11.31 32.11
N GLY A 2 63.57 10.57 31.27
CA GLY A 2 64.93 10.58 30.79
C GLY A 2 64.92 9.76 29.50
N GLN A 3 65.75 10.13 28.53
CA GLN A 3 66.07 9.27 27.40
C GLN A 3 66.79 8.03 27.94
N LEU A 4 66.06 6.96 28.23
CA LEU A 4 66.61 5.66 28.59
C LEU A 4 65.58 4.61 28.22
N PHE A 5 66.02 3.65 27.40
CA PHE A 5 65.26 2.51 26.87
C PHE A 5 64.20 2.90 25.84
N CYS A 6 64.56 2.78 24.56
CA CYS A 6 63.98 1.86 23.56
C CYS A 6 62.50 1.41 23.63
N CYS A 7 61.68 1.80 24.60
CA CYS A 7 60.31 1.38 24.78
C CYS A 7 59.36 2.49 24.31
N LEU A 8 58.64 2.23 23.23
CA LEU A 8 57.56 3.05 22.71
C LEU A 8 56.23 2.53 23.27
N GLN A 9 55.49 3.37 23.99
CA GLN A 9 54.15 3.04 24.45
C GLN A 9 53.10 3.59 23.49
N VAL A 10 52.33 2.68 22.90
CA VAL A 10 51.18 2.98 22.02
C VAL A 10 49.91 2.93 22.86
N GLY A 11 49.07 3.96 22.77
CA GLY A 11 47.83 4.06 23.53
C GLY A 11 46.77 3.06 23.06
N GLN A 12 45.94 2.53 23.98
CA GLN A 12 44.96 1.48 23.70
C GLN A 12 44.01 1.71 22.51
N SER A 13 43.68 2.96 22.18
CA SER A 13 42.76 3.30 21.09
C SER A 13 43.47 3.71 19.79
N SER A 14 44.79 3.57 19.71
CA SER A 14 45.56 3.91 18.53
C SER A 14 46.60 2.84 18.21
N VAL A 15 47.02 2.85 16.96
CA VAL A 15 47.99 1.95 16.36
C VAL A 15 49.10 2.80 15.79
N ALA A 16 50.35 2.42 16.00
CA ALA A 16 51.50 3.20 15.52
C ALA A 16 52.09 2.57 14.26
N ILE A 17 52.43 3.39 13.27
CA ILE A 17 53.06 2.93 12.02
C ILE A 17 54.57 3.03 12.16
N LYS A 18 55.25 1.89 11.98
CA LYS A 18 56.71 1.78 12.03
C LYS A 18 57.28 1.75 10.62
N GLU A 19 58.32 2.54 10.41
CA GLU A 19 59.08 2.61 9.17
C GLU A 19 60.52 2.18 9.43
N ASP A 20 61.06 1.36 8.51
CA ASP A 20 62.46 0.94 8.47
C ASP A 20 63.12 1.56 7.23
N PHE A 21 64.04 2.51 7.42
CA PHE A 21 64.79 3.19 6.34
C PHE A 21 63.94 3.71 5.16
N GLY A 22 62.80 4.37 5.42
CA GLY A 22 61.93 4.85 4.33
C GLY A 22 60.85 3.88 3.89
N LYS A 23 60.89 2.61 4.35
CA LYS A 23 59.91 1.59 3.99
C LYS A 23 58.96 1.32 5.15
N LEU A 24 57.67 1.32 4.84
CA LEU A 24 56.61 0.92 5.76
C LEU A 24 56.78 -0.58 6.04
N ASP A 25 57.11 -0.93 7.28
CA ASP A 25 57.49 -2.29 7.67
C ASP A 25 56.31 -2.99 8.36
N GLU A 26 55.86 -2.43 9.48
CA GLU A 26 54.85 -3.07 10.32
C GLU A 26 54.03 -2.07 11.15
N VAL A 27 52.87 -2.54 11.58
CA VAL A 27 51.87 -1.77 12.29
C VAL A 27 51.81 -2.26 13.74
N PHE A 28 52.15 -1.39 14.70
CA PHE A 28 52.17 -1.74 16.12
C PHE A 28 50.79 -1.62 16.76
N GLU A 29 50.31 -2.76 17.28
CA GLU A 29 49.13 -2.83 18.13
C GLU A 29 49.31 -2.07 19.46
N PRO A 30 48.22 -1.75 20.17
CA PRO A 30 48.32 -1.01 21.42
C PRO A 30 49.09 -1.76 22.50
N GLY A 31 50.14 -1.15 23.04
CA GLY A 31 51.06 -1.81 23.98
C GLY A 31 52.41 -1.12 24.12
N CYS A 32 53.33 -1.72 24.87
CA CYS A 32 54.70 -1.25 25.02
C CYS A 32 55.64 -2.05 24.12
N HIS A 33 56.25 -1.39 23.13
CA HIS A 33 57.07 -2.02 22.09
C HIS A 33 58.52 -1.56 22.16
N PHE A 34 59.46 -2.47 21.95
CA PHE A 34 60.89 -2.16 22.00
C PHE A 34 61.44 -1.80 20.61
N LEU A 35 61.73 -0.52 20.36
CA LEU A 35 62.26 0.03 19.11
C LEU A 35 63.67 0.61 19.30
N PRO A 36 64.71 -0.15 18.92
CA PRO A 36 66.08 0.37 18.96
C PRO A 36 66.28 1.38 17.82
N TRP A 37 66.34 2.66 18.18
CA TRP A 37 66.56 3.81 17.28
C TRP A 37 67.80 3.66 16.37
N ILE A 38 68.79 2.87 16.80
CA ILE A 38 70.09 2.69 16.15
C ILE A 38 69.99 1.99 14.77
N ILE A 39 68.86 1.32 14.48
CA ILE A 39 68.69 0.47 13.28
C ILE A 39 67.80 1.17 12.23
N GLY A 40 67.68 2.51 12.27
CA GLY A 40 66.89 3.26 11.28
C GLY A 40 65.39 2.98 11.34
N LYS A 41 64.92 2.42 12.47
CA LYS A 41 63.50 2.14 12.76
C LYS A 41 62.89 3.35 13.46
N ARG A 42 61.81 3.91 12.93
CA ARG A 42 61.14 5.09 13.50
C ARG A 42 59.62 4.97 13.39
N VAL A 43 58.91 5.52 14.37
CA VAL A 43 57.46 5.72 14.27
C VAL A 43 57.17 7.03 13.57
N VAL A 44 56.38 6.94 12.50
CA VAL A 44 56.09 8.06 11.60
C VAL A 44 54.72 8.68 11.88
N GLY A 45 53.78 7.87 12.35
CA GLY A 45 52.44 8.32 12.71
C GLY A 45 51.68 7.30 13.55
N SER A 46 50.51 7.72 14.03
CA SER A 46 49.57 6.84 14.73
C SER A 46 48.16 6.99 14.14
N LEU A 47 47.48 5.87 13.93
CA LEU A 47 46.11 5.80 13.47
C LEU A 47 45.18 5.45 14.63
N SER A 48 44.01 6.06 14.69
CA SER A 48 42.99 5.68 15.67
C SER A 48 42.30 4.39 15.23
N LEU A 49 42.10 3.45 16.17
CA LEU A 49 41.31 2.24 15.95
C LEU A 49 39.79 2.49 15.98
N ARG A 50 39.36 3.71 16.29
CA ARG A 50 37.94 4.05 16.37
C ARG A 50 37.31 4.05 14.99
N VAL A 51 36.24 3.29 14.83
CA VAL A 51 35.42 3.28 13.61
C VAL A 51 34.76 4.64 13.45
N GLN A 52 35.10 5.34 12.36
CA GLN A 52 34.43 6.57 11.97
C GLN A 52 33.16 6.19 11.19
N GLN A 53 32.00 6.66 11.65
CA GLN A 53 30.76 6.46 10.92
C GLN A 53 30.66 7.49 9.79
N LEU A 54 30.46 7.01 8.56
CA LEU A 54 30.09 7.86 7.43
C LEU A 54 28.57 7.81 7.25
N VAL A 55 27.91 8.97 7.30
CA VAL A 55 26.47 9.07 7.08
C VAL A 55 26.23 9.42 5.61
N VAL A 56 25.72 8.47 4.84
CA VAL A 56 25.35 8.66 3.43
C VAL A 56 23.83 8.75 3.32
N ARG A 57 23.32 9.78 2.65
CA ARG A 57 21.88 9.95 2.38
C ARG A 57 21.54 9.30 1.04
N CYS A 58 20.70 8.25 1.05
CA CYS A 58 20.31 7.53 -0.16
C CYS A 58 18.77 7.50 -0.29
N GLU A 59 18.23 7.88 -1.46
CA GLU A 59 16.78 7.88 -1.74
C GLU A 59 16.26 6.53 -2.29
N THR A 60 17.12 5.52 -2.39
CA THR A 60 16.85 4.29 -3.13
C THR A 60 16.09 3.24 -2.30
N LYS A 61 15.29 2.43 -2.98
CA LYS A 61 14.36 1.47 -2.35
C LYS A 61 15.01 0.11 -2.06
N THR A 62 16.14 -0.20 -2.69
CA THR A 62 16.74 -1.53 -2.61
C THR A 62 18.09 -1.50 -1.89
N LYS A 63 18.34 -2.51 -1.04
CA LYS A 63 19.58 -2.62 -0.24
C LYS A 63 20.84 -2.67 -1.11
N ASN A 64 20.75 -3.28 -2.30
CA ASN A 64 21.88 -3.42 -3.22
C ASN A 64 22.27 -2.08 -3.87
N GLU A 65 21.29 -1.24 -4.20
CA GLU A 65 21.57 0.10 -4.74
C GLU A 65 22.23 0.98 -3.68
N ILE A 66 21.80 0.86 -2.41
CA ILE A 66 22.42 1.57 -1.29
C ILE A 66 23.86 1.11 -1.08
N ALA A 67 24.11 -0.21 -1.08
CA ALA A 67 25.46 -0.77 -0.93
C ALA A 67 26.42 -0.22 -1.98
N LYS A 68 26.00 -0.24 -3.25
CA LYS A 68 26.82 0.25 -4.36
C LYS A 68 27.11 1.76 -4.26
N ALA A 69 26.10 2.55 -3.86
CA ALA A 69 26.27 3.99 -3.68
C ALA A 69 27.26 4.32 -2.55
N VAL A 70 27.19 3.58 -1.43
CA VAL A 70 28.12 3.74 -0.30
C VAL A 70 29.54 3.34 -0.70
N GLU A 71 29.71 2.24 -1.45
CA GLU A 71 31.01 1.79 -1.94
C GLU A 71 31.68 2.83 -2.85
N GLU A 72 30.96 3.38 -3.84
CA GLU A 72 31.51 4.41 -4.75
C GLU A 72 31.90 5.72 -4.03
N GLU A 73 31.09 6.17 -3.07
CA GLU A 73 31.38 7.37 -2.27
C GLU A 73 32.63 7.15 -1.40
N LEU A 74 32.71 6.00 -0.75
CA LEU A 74 33.79 5.67 0.16
C LEU A 74 35.11 5.43 -0.59
N GLU A 75 35.06 4.81 -1.78
CA GLU A 75 36.22 4.64 -2.66
C GLU A 75 36.81 5.99 -3.11
N LYS A 76 35.95 6.96 -3.48
CA LYS A 76 36.40 8.31 -3.83
C LYS A 76 37.06 9.03 -2.65
N ALA A 77 36.47 8.93 -1.46
CA ALA A 77 37.01 9.59 -0.27
C ALA A 77 38.33 8.96 0.19
N MET A 78 38.43 7.63 0.13
CA MET A 78 39.57 6.88 0.68
C MET A 78 40.71 6.66 -0.31
N SER A 79 40.46 6.70 -1.62
CA SER A 79 41.50 6.63 -2.65
C SER A 79 42.52 7.76 -2.53
N ALA A 80 42.11 8.96 -2.10
CA ALA A 80 43.00 10.08 -1.84
C ALA A 80 44.00 9.81 -0.70
N TYR A 81 43.68 8.88 0.20
CA TYR A 81 44.50 8.53 1.36
C TYR A 81 45.26 7.21 1.18
N GLY A 82 45.15 6.56 0.02
CA GLY A 82 45.87 5.32 -0.29
C GLY A 82 45.35 4.07 0.42
N TYR A 83 44.10 4.08 0.87
CA TYR A 83 43.44 2.91 1.45
C TYR A 83 42.59 2.18 0.40
N GLU A 84 42.71 0.85 0.34
CA GLU A 84 41.86 -0.03 -0.47
C GLU A 84 40.78 -0.65 0.42
N ILE A 85 39.52 -0.51 0.03
CA ILE A 85 38.37 -0.98 0.82
C ILE A 85 37.96 -2.35 0.31
N VAL A 86 38.16 -3.38 1.14
CA VAL A 86 37.88 -4.77 0.77
C VAL A 86 36.38 -5.09 0.86
N GLN A 87 35.69 -4.56 1.89
CA GLN A 87 34.27 -4.83 2.10
C GLN A 87 33.59 -3.74 2.94
N THR A 88 32.41 -3.31 2.50
CA THR A 88 31.51 -2.46 3.29
C THR A 88 30.44 -3.31 3.99
N LEU A 89 30.13 -3.01 5.25
CA LEU A 89 29.17 -3.75 6.06
C LEU A 89 28.03 -2.81 6.44
N ILE A 90 26.85 -3.05 5.89
CA ILE A 90 25.64 -2.28 6.21
C ILE A 90 25.07 -2.85 7.49
N VAL A 91 25.13 -2.08 8.57
CA VAL A 91 24.67 -2.50 9.91
C VAL A 91 23.16 -2.42 10.00
N ASP A 92 22.56 -1.25 9.70
CA ASP A 92 21.11 -1.04 9.73
C ASP A 92 20.68 0.09 8.79
N ILE A 93 19.47 0.00 8.23
CA ILE A 93 18.84 1.03 7.41
C ILE A 93 17.57 1.48 8.14
N GLU A 94 17.61 2.66 8.74
CA GLU A 94 16.41 3.25 9.33
C GLU A 94 15.61 3.98 8.24
N PRO A 95 14.33 3.63 8.02
CA PRO A 95 13.48 4.38 7.12
C PRO A 95 13.07 5.71 7.76
N ASP A 96 13.01 6.78 6.97
CA ASP A 96 12.50 8.07 7.47
C ASP A 96 11.09 7.92 8.05
N GLU A 97 10.88 8.44 9.26
CA GLU A 97 9.61 8.37 10.00
C GLU A 97 8.40 8.86 9.18
N GLN A 98 8.61 9.86 8.32
CA GLN A 98 7.56 10.39 7.45
C GLN A 98 7.05 9.38 6.43
N ARG A 99 7.90 8.47 5.95
CA ARG A 99 7.55 7.48 4.93
C ARG A 99 6.69 6.35 5.50
N VAL A 100 6.92 5.98 6.76
CA VAL A 100 6.10 5.00 7.48
C VAL A 100 4.67 5.53 7.59
N ALA A 101 4.52 6.78 8.03
CA ALA A 101 3.21 7.41 8.18
C ALA A 101 2.45 7.58 6.84
N THR A 102 3.14 7.76 5.70
CA THR A 102 2.46 7.84 4.39
C THR A 102 1.99 6.48 3.89
N ASN A 103 2.76 5.42 4.12
CA ASN A 103 2.40 4.08 3.66
C ASN A 103 1.22 3.51 4.46
N GLU A 104 1.22 3.71 5.77
CA GLU A 104 0.11 3.29 6.63
C GLU A 104 -1.20 4.01 6.27
N LYS A 105 -1.13 5.30 5.90
CA LYS A 105 -2.29 6.06 5.42
C LYS A 105 -2.84 5.51 4.09
N ALA A 106 -1.96 5.19 3.15
CA ALA A 106 -2.36 4.66 1.85
C ALA A 106 -3.05 3.28 1.97
N GLU A 107 -2.58 2.44 2.89
CA GLU A 107 -3.23 1.16 3.17
C GLU A 107 -4.60 1.33 3.85
N ALA A 108 -4.73 2.28 4.78
CA ALA A 108 -6.00 2.58 5.43
C ALA A 108 -7.06 3.11 4.45
N GLU A 109 -6.69 4.00 3.53
CA GLU A 109 -7.60 4.55 2.51
C GLU A 109 -8.21 3.46 1.62
N LYS A 110 -7.42 2.45 1.26
CA LYS A 110 -7.90 1.30 0.47
C LYS A 110 -9.02 0.55 1.18
N ILE A 111 -8.87 0.30 2.48
CA ILE A 111 -9.86 -0.43 3.27
C ILE A 111 -11.16 0.37 3.39
N ILE A 112 -11.06 1.69 3.56
CA ILE A 112 -12.21 2.59 3.63
C ILE A 112 -13.00 2.54 2.32
N GLN A 113 -12.31 2.55 1.18
CA GLN A 113 -12.95 2.53 -0.12
C GLN A 113 -13.69 1.22 -0.41
N ILE A 114 -13.10 0.07 -0.02
CA ILE A 114 -13.75 -1.24 -0.16
C ILE A 114 -15.02 -1.30 0.71
N LYS A 115 -14.92 -0.94 1.99
CA LYS A 115 -16.07 -0.97 2.92
C LYS A 115 -17.19 -0.03 2.49
N LYS A 116 -16.84 1.14 1.94
CA LYS A 116 -17.83 2.07 1.39
C LYS A 116 -18.54 1.46 0.17
N ALA A 117 -17.79 0.86 -0.75
CA ALA A 117 -18.37 0.20 -1.92
C ALA A 117 -19.26 -0.99 -1.55
N GLU A 118 -18.86 -1.80 -0.57
CA GLU A 118 -19.65 -2.91 -0.03
C GLU A 118 -20.94 -2.41 0.64
N GLY A 119 -20.85 -1.40 1.51
CA GLY A 119 -22.01 -0.81 2.17
C GLY A 119 -23.01 -0.17 1.19
N GLU A 120 -22.52 0.45 0.12
CA GLU A 120 -23.39 0.99 -0.94
C GLU A 120 -24.09 -0.11 -1.75
N ALA A 121 -23.42 -1.25 -2.00
CA ALA A 121 -24.01 -2.39 -2.69
C ALA A 121 -25.09 -3.07 -1.83
N GLU A 122 -24.80 -3.31 -0.55
CA GLU A 122 -25.73 -3.93 0.40
C GLU A 122 -26.97 -3.06 0.65
N SER A 123 -26.78 -1.74 0.77
CA SER A 123 -27.89 -0.78 0.93
C SER A 123 -28.86 -0.82 -0.26
N LYS A 124 -28.34 -0.84 -1.50
CA LYS A 124 -29.17 -0.95 -2.71
C LYS A 124 -29.92 -2.28 -2.76
N TYR A 125 -29.28 -3.37 -2.35
CA TYR A 125 -29.90 -4.69 -2.29
C TYR A 125 -31.08 -4.72 -1.31
N LEU A 126 -30.87 -4.25 -0.08
CA LEU A 126 -31.92 -4.20 0.95
C LEU A 126 -33.09 -3.29 0.55
N SER A 127 -32.80 -2.16 -0.09
CA SER A 127 -33.84 -1.26 -0.64
C SER A 127 -34.67 -1.96 -1.73
N GLY A 128 -34.03 -2.70 -2.64
CA GLY A 128 -34.72 -3.51 -3.66
C GLY A 128 -35.59 -4.60 -3.06
N LEU A 129 -35.11 -5.27 -2.01
CA LEU A 129 -35.85 -6.31 -1.29
C LEU A 129 -37.13 -5.75 -0.64
N GLY A 130 -37.05 -4.55 -0.04
CA GLY A 130 -38.21 -3.88 0.55
C GLY A 130 -39.30 -3.61 -0.48
N ILE A 131 -38.93 -3.11 -1.67
CA ILE A 131 -39.88 -2.85 -2.76
C ILE A 131 -40.48 -4.16 -3.29
N ALA A 132 -39.67 -5.21 -3.47
CA ALA A 132 -40.16 -6.51 -3.93
C ALA A 132 -41.12 -7.16 -2.92
N CYS A 133 -40.79 -7.13 -1.63
CA CYS A 133 -41.66 -7.63 -0.57
C CYS A 133 -42.96 -6.82 -0.49
N GLN A 134 -42.91 -5.50 -0.62
CA GLN A 134 -44.11 -4.66 -0.70
C GLN A 134 -44.98 -5.05 -1.90
N ARG A 135 -44.38 -5.24 -3.08
CA ARG A 135 -45.11 -5.69 -4.28
C ARG A 135 -45.78 -7.04 -4.06
N GLN A 136 -45.11 -7.96 -3.39
CA GLN A 136 -45.67 -9.28 -3.06
C GLN A 136 -46.88 -9.15 -2.13
N ALA A 137 -46.76 -8.38 -1.05
CA ALA A 137 -47.87 -8.15 -0.11
C ALA A 137 -49.10 -7.48 -0.78
N ILE A 138 -48.88 -6.59 -1.76
CA ILE A 138 -49.96 -5.99 -2.54
C ILE A 138 -50.67 -7.04 -3.41
N VAL A 139 -49.90 -7.89 -4.10
CA VAL A 139 -50.46 -8.95 -4.96
C VAL A 139 -51.23 -9.98 -4.13
N ASP A 140 -50.69 -10.36 -2.97
CA ASP A 140 -51.33 -11.30 -2.06
C ASP A 140 -52.61 -10.69 -1.46
N GLY A 141 -52.60 -9.42 -1.04
CA GLY A 141 -53.81 -8.74 -0.56
C GLY A 141 -54.88 -8.57 -1.63
N LEU A 142 -54.49 -8.31 -2.89
CA LEU A 142 -55.44 -8.27 -4.01
C LEU A 142 -56.03 -9.64 -4.29
N ARG A 143 -55.22 -10.71 -4.24
CA ARG A 143 -55.68 -12.09 -4.39
C ARG A 143 -56.75 -12.42 -3.35
N ASP A 144 -56.51 -12.10 -2.08
CA ASP A 144 -57.46 -12.35 -0.99
C ASP A 144 -58.76 -11.58 -1.19
N SER A 145 -58.66 -10.34 -1.68
CA SER A 145 -59.83 -9.52 -2.01
C SER A 145 -60.66 -10.16 -3.14
N VAL A 146 -60.02 -10.60 -4.22
CA VAL A 146 -60.71 -11.25 -5.36
C VAL A 146 -61.37 -12.57 -4.95
N LEU A 147 -60.71 -13.38 -4.11
CA LEU A 147 -61.29 -14.61 -3.57
C LEU A 147 -62.52 -14.33 -2.69
N GLY A 148 -62.43 -13.34 -1.79
CA GLY A 148 -63.55 -12.93 -0.95
C GLY A 148 -64.76 -12.40 -1.73
N PHE A 149 -64.54 -11.74 -2.88
CA PHE A 149 -65.64 -11.30 -3.76
C PHE A 149 -66.27 -12.47 -4.54
N ALA A 150 -65.45 -13.42 -5.00
CA ALA A 150 -65.93 -14.60 -5.73
C ALA A 150 -66.84 -15.50 -4.89
N GLU A 151 -66.61 -15.59 -3.57
CA GLU A 151 -67.45 -16.38 -2.66
C GLU A 151 -68.83 -15.75 -2.42
N ASN A 152 -68.94 -14.41 -2.45
CA ASN A 152 -70.15 -13.69 -2.05
C ASN A 152 -71.08 -13.31 -3.22
N VAL A 153 -70.62 -13.38 -4.47
CA VAL A 153 -71.42 -13.02 -5.65
C VAL A 153 -71.28 -14.12 -6.73
N PRO A 154 -72.28 -15.01 -6.88
CA PRO A 154 -72.24 -16.03 -7.92
C PRO A 154 -72.49 -15.41 -9.30
N GLY A 155 -71.57 -15.67 -10.25
CA GLY A 155 -71.70 -15.28 -11.66
C GLY A 155 -70.66 -14.28 -12.18
N THR A 156 -69.73 -13.82 -11.34
CA THR A 156 -68.62 -12.94 -11.76
C THR A 156 -67.34 -13.75 -12.01
N THR A 157 -66.62 -13.43 -13.08
CA THR A 157 -65.32 -14.04 -13.40
C THR A 157 -64.20 -13.18 -12.82
N ALA A 158 -63.11 -13.80 -12.33
CA ALA A 158 -61.98 -13.09 -11.74
C ALA A 158 -61.37 -12.00 -12.65
N ASN A 159 -61.44 -12.21 -13.98
CA ASN A 159 -60.98 -11.23 -14.97
C ASN A 159 -61.85 -9.96 -14.99
N ASP A 160 -63.17 -10.07 -14.78
CA ASP A 160 -64.09 -8.92 -14.80
C ASP A 160 -63.90 -8.04 -13.55
N ILE A 161 -63.58 -8.66 -12.41
CA ILE A 161 -63.29 -7.96 -11.15
C ILE A 161 -61.98 -7.17 -11.28
N ILE A 162 -60.95 -7.77 -11.89
CA ILE A 162 -59.66 -7.12 -12.10
C ILE A 162 -59.82 -5.94 -13.08
N ASP A 163 -60.54 -6.12 -14.19
CA ASP A 163 -60.79 -5.07 -15.19
C ASP A 163 -61.62 -3.91 -14.61
N MET A 164 -62.64 -4.21 -13.81
CA MET A 164 -63.41 -3.20 -13.07
C MET A 164 -62.54 -2.43 -12.07
N SER A 165 -61.66 -3.11 -11.33
CA SER A 165 -60.77 -2.48 -10.34
C SER A 165 -59.71 -1.58 -10.98
N ALA A 166 -59.20 -1.95 -12.17
CA ALA A 166 -58.23 -1.16 -12.93
C ALA A 166 -58.84 0.15 -13.44
N SER A 167 -60.14 0.17 -13.76
CA SER A 167 -60.84 1.36 -14.24
C SER A 167 -61.18 2.38 -13.13
N SER A 168 -61.23 1.94 -11.87
CA SER A 168 -61.65 2.76 -10.72
C SER A 168 -60.50 3.39 -9.93
N GLN A 169 -59.24 2.99 -10.14
CA GLN A 169 -58.09 3.53 -9.39
C GLN A 169 -57.53 4.81 -10.03
N GLY A 170 -58.34 5.86 -10.00
CA GLY A 170 -57.87 7.24 -10.08
C GLY A 170 -57.87 7.87 -8.69
N CYS A 171 -56.98 7.46 -7.79
CA CYS A 171 -56.96 7.97 -6.42
C CYS A 171 -55.79 8.92 -6.16
N ILE A 172 -56.17 10.15 -5.81
CA ILE A 172 -55.36 11.26 -5.28
C ILE A 172 -54.67 10.81 -3.99
N VAL A 173 -53.35 11.06 -3.87
CA VAL A 173 -52.60 10.81 -2.64
C VAL A 173 -52.40 12.13 -1.88
N PRO A 174 -52.94 12.30 -0.66
CA PRO A 174 -52.68 13.47 0.15
C PRO A 174 -51.44 13.25 1.04
N GLY A 175 -50.42 14.09 0.85
CA GLY A 175 -49.42 14.44 1.86
C GLY A 175 -48.44 13.33 2.29
N GLY A 176 -47.25 13.31 1.67
CA GLY A 176 -46.10 12.59 2.20
C GLY A 176 -44.90 12.61 1.26
N HIS A 177 -43.99 13.56 1.49
CA HIS A 177 -42.65 13.71 0.88
C HIS A 177 -42.54 13.50 -0.64
N GLN A 178 -42.31 14.61 -1.33
CA GLN A 178 -42.02 14.71 -2.76
C GLN A 178 -40.69 14.01 -3.10
N MET A 179 -40.70 12.69 -3.15
CA MET A 179 -39.70 11.94 -3.91
C MET A 179 -40.18 12.00 -5.35
N THR A 180 -39.41 12.70 -6.18
CA THR A 180 -39.56 12.80 -7.62
C THR A 180 -39.71 11.40 -8.23
N GLN A 181 -40.96 10.94 -8.39
CA GLN A 181 -41.28 9.91 -9.34
C GLN A 181 -41.11 10.53 -10.73
N GLN A 182 -39.87 10.52 -11.21
CA GLN A 182 -39.62 10.43 -12.63
C GLN A 182 -40.25 9.09 -13.07
N LEU A 183 -41.48 9.19 -13.55
CA LEU A 183 -42.15 8.31 -14.50
C LEU A 183 -41.16 7.36 -15.21
N VAL A 184 -40.94 6.17 -14.64
CA VAL A 184 -40.40 5.02 -15.36
C VAL A 184 -41.59 4.34 -16.05
N LEU A 185 -42.22 5.06 -16.99
CA LEU A 185 -42.70 4.41 -18.20
C LEU A 185 -41.42 4.13 -19.00
N LEU A 186 -40.80 2.98 -18.76
CA LEU A 186 -39.86 2.43 -19.75
C LEU A 186 -40.70 1.99 -20.96
N ALA A 187 -41.06 2.98 -21.78
CA ALA A 187 -41.28 2.78 -23.19
C ALA A 187 -40.01 2.10 -23.71
N ARG A 188 -40.13 0.81 -23.99
CA ARG A 188 -39.10 -0.03 -24.58
C ARG A 188 -38.93 0.43 -26.03
N HIS A 189 -38.26 1.57 -26.25
CA HIS A 189 -37.78 1.88 -27.58
C HIS A 189 -36.52 1.06 -27.81
N HIS A 190 -36.65 0.05 -28.66
CA HIS A 190 -35.55 -0.72 -29.20
C HIS A 190 -34.57 0.25 -29.90
N GLN A 191 -33.51 0.66 -29.22
CA GLN A 191 -32.27 1.06 -29.86
C GLN A 191 -31.15 0.24 -29.23
N ARG A 192 -30.65 -0.72 -30.02
CA ARG A 192 -29.44 -1.47 -29.68
C ARG A 192 -28.30 -0.46 -29.49
N PRO A 193 -27.51 -0.54 -28.42
CA PRO A 193 -26.34 0.32 -28.28
C PRO A 193 -25.35 0.01 -29.41
N SER A 194 -24.96 1.03 -30.17
CA SER A 194 -23.98 0.97 -31.26
C SER A 194 -22.54 0.77 -30.78
N ASN A 195 -22.32 0.83 -29.46
CA ASN A 195 -20.99 0.82 -28.87
C ASN A 195 -20.64 -0.59 -28.31
N PRO A 196 -19.62 -1.28 -28.84
CA PRO A 196 -19.30 -2.66 -28.46
C PRO A 196 -18.90 -2.81 -26.99
N PHE A 197 -18.39 -1.74 -26.36
CA PHE A 197 -17.92 -1.78 -24.96
C PHE A 197 -19.07 -1.93 -23.94
N LEU A 198 -20.22 -1.30 -24.20
CA LEU A 198 -21.40 -1.40 -23.33
C LEU A 198 -22.12 -2.76 -23.43
N ARG A 199 -21.92 -3.49 -24.54
CA ARG A 199 -22.50 -4.81 -24.74
C ARG A 199 -21.80 -5.88 -23.88
N MET A 200 -20.51 -5.69 -23.62
CA MET A 200 -19.72 -6.57 -22.77
C MET A 200 -20.08 -6.43 -21.28
N LEU A 201 -20.44 -5.22 -20.84
CA LEU A 201 -20.85 -4.95 -19.46
C LEU A 201 -22.29 -5.41 -19.14
N SER A 202 -23.13 -5.62 -20.16
CA SER A 202 -24.51 -6.09 -19.98
C SER A 202 -24.62 -7.62 -19.80
N GLY A 203 -23.51 -8.36 -19.79
CA GLY A 203 -23.52 -9.80 -19.48
C GLY A 203 -24.24 -10.67 -20.51
N GLU A 204 -24.48 -10.19 -21.74
CA GLU A 204 -24.91 -11.06 -22.85
C GLU A 204 -23.70 -11.86 -23.34
N GLY A 205 -23.37 -12.92 -22.59
CA GLY A 205 -22.39 -13.92 -22.97
C GLY A 205 -22.75 -14.56 -24.30
N VAL A 206 -21.83 -14.45 -25.26
CA VAL A 206 -21.84 -15.24 -26.48
C VAL A 206 -21.59 -16.69 -26.09
N LEU A 207 -22.67 -17.46 -25.91
CA LEU A 207 -22.61 -18.90 -26.04
C LEU A 207 -22.45 -19.19 -27.53
N GLY A 208 -21.20 -19.45 -27.93
CA GLY A 208 -20.92 -20.10 -29.20
C GLY A 208 -21.42 -21.54 -29.15
N SER A 209 -22.06 -21.98 -30.22
CA SER A 209 -22.22 -23.39 -30.59
C SER A 209 -22.45 -23.43 -32.10
N ASP A 210 -21.49 -24.05 -32.80
CA ASP A 210 -21.53 -24.74 -34.10
C ASP A 210 -22.27 -24.12 -35.30
#